data_AF-A0A9Q5X4M8-F1
#
_entry.id   AF-A0A9Q5X4M8-F1
#
_cell.length_a   1.000
_cell.length_b   1.000
_cell.length_c   1.000
_cell.angle_alpha   90.00
_cell.angle_beta   90.00
_cell.angle_gamma   90.00
#
_symmetry.space_group_name_H-M   'P 1'
#
loop_
_entity.id
_entity.type
_entity.pdbx_description
1 polymer ?
#
loop_
_entity_poly.entity_id
_entity_poly.type
_entity_poly.pdbx_seq_one_letter_code
_entity_poly.pdbx_strand_id
1 'polypeptide(L)'
;MRKILEKVRRHRTYSFGKDLYDRTMRDDVAGLAAQLAYFFLLAIFPGLVFLITLLGFIDLQTESVLNLLEPYVPEDAMALIEVNVDKVVNEQNGGLLSFGLLSMLWFASNGVNAVMNAFNRAYDVTETRSFIKTRALSIVFTLAIIFMIVFALIVPVFGQVIGAAVFKAIGLSDSFSYVWSITRLVASFFVLFALFSFLYTFAPDRKLKRREVISGATFATVGWIVVSYSFAYYVDKFANYANTYGGLGGIIILMLWFYLTGWVILLGGEINGLLHHYRTVDNNSRNEK
;
A
#
# COMPACT_ATOMS: atom_id res chain seq x y z
N MET A 1 -22.92 19.74 -35.15
CA MET A 1 -22.56 19.86 -33.72
C MET A 1 -21.91 18.60 -33.13
N ARG A 2 -22.52 17.40 -33.20
CA ARG A 2 -21.94 16.14 -32.67
C ARG A 2 -20.53 15.79 -33.21
N LYS A 3 -20.31 15.92 -34.53
CA LYS A 3 -18.99 15.64 -35.17
C LYS A 3 -17.87 16.60 -34.73
N ILE A 4 -18.19 17.83 -34.34
CA ILE A 4 -17.21 18.82 -33.84
C ILE A 4 -16.86 18.51 -32.38
N LEU A 5 -17.86 18.17 -31.57
CA LEU A 5 -17.67 17.71 -30.19
C LEU A 5 -16.86 16.39 -30.14
N GLU A 6 -17.07 15.48 -31.08
CA GLU A 6 -16.23 14.27 -31.23
C GLU A 6 -14.79 14.60 -31.66
N LYS A 7 -14.58 15.56 -32.57
CA LYS A 7 -13.24 15.94 -33.03
C LYS A 7 -12.42 16.65 -31.94
N VAL A 8 -13.07 17.50 -31.14
CA VAL A 8 -12.46 18.15 -29.95
C VAL A 8 -12.15 17.11 -28.85
N ARG A 9 -13.07 16.16 -28.62
CA ARG A 9 -12.88 15.06 -27.64
C ARG A 9 -11.77 14.08 -28.06
N ARG A 10 -11.57 13.85 -29.36
CA ARG A 10 -10.51 12.99 -29.93
C ARG A 10 -9.12 13.65 -29.88
N HIS A 11 -9.04 14.98 -30.01
CA HIS A 11 -7.78 15.71 -29.78
C HIS A 11 -7.36 15.69 -28.30
N ARG A 12 -8.33 15.59 -27.38
CA ARG A 12 -8.12 15.58 -25.91
C ARG A 12 -7.60 14.26 -25.34
N THR A 13 -7.80 13.14 -26.04
CA THR A 13 -7.32 11.82 -25.60
C THR A 13 -5.87 11.57 -25.97
N TYR A 14 -5.44 12.05 -27.15
CA TYR A 14 -4.03 12.06 -27.54
C TYR A 14 -3.21 13.08 -26.72
N SER A 15 -3.83 14.15 -26.21
CA SER A 15 -3.17 15.08 -25.29
C SER A 15 -3.08 14.55 -23.85
N PHE A 16 -3.99 13.67 -23.40
CA PHE A 16 -4.02 13.23 -22.00
C PHE A 16 -2.70 12.58 -21.55
N GLY A 17 -2.14 11.68 -22.36
CA GLY A 17 -0.87 11.01 -22.02
C GLY A 17 0.30 12.00 -21.95
N LYS A 18 0.34 12.97 -22.88
CA LYS A 18 1.34 14.03 -22.87
C LYS A 18 1.18 14.96 -21.66
N ASP A 19 -0.04 15.41 -21.39
CA ASP A 19 -0.35 16.30 -20.27
C ASP A 19 -0.05 15.60 -18.92
N LEU A 20 -0.32 14.29 -18.82
CA LEU A 20 0.01 13.48 -17.65
C LEU A 20 1.53 13.36 -17.48
N TYR A 21 2.27 13.11 -18.56
CA TYR A 21 3.73 13.06 -18.54
C TYR A 21 4.32 14.40 -18.12
N ASP A 22 3.86 15.50 -18.72
CA ASP A 22 4.33 16.86 -18.41
C ASP A 22 4.04 17.24 -16.94
N ARG A 23 2.85 16.87 -16.41
CA ARG A 23 2.52 17.02 -14.98
C ARG A 23 3.42 16.18 -14.08
N THR A 24 3.55 14.90 -14.39
CA THR A 24 4.39 13.96 -13.63
C THR A 24 5.83 14.46 -13.48
N MET A 25 6.39 15.02 -14.54
CA MET A 25 7.74 15.61 -14.53
C MET A 25 7.80 16.93 -13.77
N ARG A 26 6.83 17.83 -13.97
CA ARG A 26 6.76 19.12 -13.28
C ARG A 26 6.60 18.96 -11.77
N ASP A 27 5.81 17.99 -11.34
CA ASP A 27 5.45 17.80 -9.93
C ASP A 27 6.46 16.93 -9.16
N ASP A 28 7.51 16.46 -9.85
CA ASP A 28 8.59 15.61 -9.33
C ASP A 28 8.07 14.31 -8.70
N VAL A 29 7.18 13.62 -9.42
CA VAL A 29 6.58 12.35 -8.97
C VAL A 29 7.66 11.30 -8.70
N ALA A 30 8.74 11.29 -9.49
CA ALA A 30 9.87 10.40 -9.30
C ALA A 30 10.58 10.65 -7.95
N GLY A 31 10.92 11.91 -7.65
CA GLY A 31 11.54 12.27 -6.38
C GLY A 31 10.65 11.97 -5.18
N LEU A 32 9.35 12.24 -5.28
CA LEU A 32 8.37 11.96 -4.22
C LEU A 32 8.16 10.46 -4.01
N ALA A 33 8.16 9.64 -5.07
CA ALA A 33 8.13 8.18 -4.96
C ALA A 33 9.39 7.64 -4.27
N ALA A 34 10.58 8.21 -4.56
CA ALA A 34 11.82 7.84 -3.89
C ALA A 34 11.81 8.23 -2.40
N GLN A 35 11.28 9.42 -2.08
CA GLN A 35 11.10 9.89 -0.70
C GLN A 35 10.19 8.95 0.09
N LEU A 36 9.07 8.52 -0.49
CA LEU A 36 8.18 7.52 0.11
C LEU A 36 8.93 6.21 0.38
N ALA A 37 9.63 5.69 -0.63
CA ALA A 37 10.34 4.43 -0.53
C ALA A 37 11.39 4.44 0.59
N TYR A 38 12.15 5.53 0.71
CA TYR A 38 13.12 5.74 1.77
C TYR A 38 12.47 5.67 3.16
N PHE A 39 11.39 6.41 3.38
CA PHE A 39 10.73 6.43 4.70
C PHE A 39 10.05 5.11 5.05
N PHE A 40 9.47 4.42 4.07
CA PHE A 40 8.87 3.11 4.29
C PHE A 40 9.94 2.06 4.61
N LEU A 41 11.08 2.09 3.90
CA LEU A 41 12.21 1.22 4.21
C LEU A 41 12.75 1.47 5.61
N LEU A 42 12.92 2.74 6.01
CA LEU A 42 13.34 3.08 7.37
C LEU A 42 12.36 2.60 8.43
N ALA A 43 11.05 2.64 8.16
CA ALA A 43 10.03 2.17 9.09
C ALA A 43 10.08 0.66 9.34
N ILE A 44 10.66 -0.13 8.42
CA ILE A 44 10.78 -1.59 8.58
C ILE A 44 11.63 -1.94 9.79
N PHE A 45 12.77 -1.28 10.03
CA PHE A 45 13.66 -1.68 11.12
C PHE A 45 13.02 -1.53 12.51
N PRO A 46 12.45 -0.36 12.89
CA PRO A 46 11.71 -0.26 14.14
C PRO A 46 10.44 -1.10 14.14
N GLY A 47 9.83 -1.32 12.97
CA GLY A 47 8.67 -2.19 12.83
C GLY A 47 8.99 -3.65 13.16
N LEU A 48 10.16 -4.16 12.74
CA LEU A 48 10.63 -5.49 13.11
C LEU A 48 10.87 -5.59 14.62
N VAL A 49 11.49 -4.58 15.24
CA VAL A 49 11.66 -4.53 16.70
C VAL A 49 10.30 -4.55 17.40
N PHE A 50 9.35 -3.74 16.93
CA PHE A 50 7.98 -3.73 17.46
C PHE A 50 7.32 -5.11 17.34
N LEU A 51 7.38 -5.76 16.17
CA LEU A 51 6.77 -7.07 15.96
C LEU A 51 7.40 -8.15 16.83
N ILE A 52 8.73 -8.19 16.93
CA ILE A 52 9.46 -9.16 17.75
C ILE A 52 9.10 -8.98 19.23
N THR A 53 9.16 -7.75 19.73
CA THR A 53 8.83 -7.47 21.15
C THR A 53 7.36 -7.67 21.47
N LEU A 54 6.46 -7.46 20.50
CA LEU A 54 5.03 -7.72 20.66
C LEU A 54 4.76 -9.20 20.96
N LEU A 55 5.56 -10.12 20.40
CA LEU A 55 5.40 -11.56 20.64
C LEU A 55 5.52 -11.93 22.12
N GLY A 56 6.42 -11.30 22.89
CA GLY A 56 6.54 -11.58 24.32
C GLY A 56 5.37 -11.06 25.18
N PHE A 57 4.52 -10.19 24.62
CA PHE A 57 3.30 -9.70 25.28
C PHE A 57 2.05 -10.46 24.86
N ILE A 58 2.11 -11.22 23.76
CA ILE A 58 1.05 -12.16 23.41
C ILE A 58 1.38 -13.45 24.18
N ASP A 59 0.42 -14.00 24.91
CA ASP A 59 0.58 -15.25 25.66
C ASP A 59 0.66 -16.45 24.69
N LEU A 60 1.71 -16.49 23.88
CA LEU A 60 2.04 -17.57 22.98
C LEU A 60 3.01 -18.50 23.70
N GLN A 61 2.66 -19.77 23.79
CA GLN A 61 3.61 -20.79 24.24
C GLN A 61 4.72 -20.91 23.19
N THR A 62 5.98 -20.96 23.62
CA THR A 62 7.15 -21.15 22.75
C THR A 62 6.93 -22.31 21.77
N GLU A 63 6.37 -23.43 22.25
CA GLU A 63 6.00 -24.60 21.42
C GLU A 63 5.05 -24.25 20.26
N SER A 64 4.08 -23.36 20.47
CA SER A 64 3.13 -22.96 19.41
C SER A 64 3.84 -22.19 18.29
N VAL A 65 4.85 -21.39 18.63
CA VAL A 65 5.65 -20.65 17.64
C VAL A 65 6.59 -21.60 16.89
N LEU A 66 7.21 -22.55 17.60
CA LEU A 66 8.11 -23.53 16.99
C LEU A 66 7.38 -24.48 16.03
N ASN A 67 6.19 -24.97 16.42
CA ASN A 67 5.35 -25.82 15.57
C ASN A 67 4.91 -25.12 14.26
N LEU A 68 4.82 -23.78 14.25
CA LEU A 68 4.54 -23.02 13.03
C LEU A 68 5.76 -22.91 12.10
N LEU A 69 6.96 -22.97 12.65
CA LEU A 69 8.23 -22.81 11.91
C LEU A 69 8.81 -24.15 11.44
N GLU A 70 8.54 -25.24 12.16
CA GLU A 70 9.01 -26.60 11.88
C GLU A 70 8.85 -27.03 10.40
N PRO A 71 7.73 -26.75 9.69
CA PRO A 71 7.58 -27.18 8.29
C PRO A 71 8.49 -26.44 7.30
N TYR A 72 9.05 -25.29 7.70
CA TYR A 72 9.76 -24.36 6.81
C TYR A 72 11.24 -24.26 7.12
N VAL A 73 11.71 -24.86 8.21
CA VAL A 73 13.07 -24.71 8.72
C VAL A 73 13.75 -26.09 8.83
N PRO A 74 14.97 -26.27 8.30
CA PRO A 74 15.76 -27.48 8.52
C PRO A 74 16.05 -27.73 10.00
N GLU A 75 16.11 -29.01 10.40
CA GLU A 75 16.32 -29.45 11.80
C GLU A 75 17.51 -28.75 12.49
N ASP A 76 18.63 -28.60 11.77
CA ASP A 76 19.85 -27.96 12.29
C ASP A 76 19.68 -26.45 12.60
N ALA A 77 18.81 -25.77 11.87
CA ALA A 77 18.47 -24.36 12.13
C ALA A 77 17.41 -24.23 13.23
N MET A 78 16.67 -25.31 13.53
CA MET A 78 15.55 -25.29 14.46
C MET A 78 16.00 -25.15 15.91
N ALA A 79 17.10 -25.80 16.30
CA ALA A 79 17.71 -25.64 17.63
C ALA A 79 18.20 -24.19 17.88
N LEU A 80 18.72 -23.53 16.85
CA LEU A 80 19.11 -22.11 16.95
C LEU A 80 17.89 -21.21 17.08
N ILE A 81 16.81 -21.49 16.35
CA ILE A 81 15.58 -20.71 16.44
C ILE A 81 14.92 -20.89 17.80
N GLU A 82 14.87 -22.10 18.37
CA GLU A 82 14.29 -22.37 19.70
C GLU A 82 14.90 -21.48 20.78
N VAL A 83 16.24 -21.41 20.87
CA VAL A 83 16.94 -20.57 21.84
C VAL A 83 16.62 -19.08 21.67
N ASN A 84 16.41 -18.62 20.43
CA ASN A 84 16.11 -17.22 20.15
C ASN A 84 14.63 -16.89 20.36
N VAL A 85 13.71 -17.80 20.02
CA VAL A 85 12.27 -17.65 20.23
C VAL A 85 11.98 -17.65 21.72
N ASP A 86 12.60 -18.56 22.50
CA ASP A 86 12.36 -18.64 23.94
C ASP A 86 12.77 -17.35 24.66
N LYS A 87 13.89 -16.73 24.24
CA LYS A 87 14.29 -15.39 24.73
C LYS A 87 13.30 -14.31 24.34
N VAL A 88 12.81 -14.31 23.10
CA VAL A 88 11.88 -13.27 22.60
C VAL A 88 10.50 -13.38 23.24
N VAL A 89 10.01 -14.61 23.45
CA VAL A 89 8.68 -14.89 24.00
C VAL A 89 8.66 -14.68 25.53
N ASN A 90 9.72 -15.04 26.24
CA ASN A 90 9.76 -14.92 27.70
C ASN A 90 10.29 -13.56 28.20
N GLU A 91 11.00 -12.77 27.38
CA GLU A 91 11.47 -11.44 27.77
C GLU A 91 10.53 -10.32 27.31
N GLN A 92 9.65 -9.89 28.21
CA GLN A 92 8.80 -8.72 27.99
C GLN A 92 9.61 -7.42 28.11
N ASN A 93 9.89 -6.78 26.99
CA ASN A 93 10.53 -5.46 26.97
C ASN A 93 9.59 -4.35 26.49
N GLY A 94 8.83 -3.77 27.43
CA GLY A 94 7.87 -2.70 27.13
C GLY A 94 8.50 -1.41 26.61
N GLY A 95 9.77 -1.15 26.97
CA GLY A 95 10.54 -0.02 26.46
C GLY A 95 10.84 -0.15 24.96
N LEU A 96 11.35 -1.31 24.54
CA LEU A 96 11.60 -1.61 23.13
C LEU A 96 10.31 -1.70 22.32
N LEU A 97 9.24 -2.26 22.88
CA LEU A 97 7.92 -2.30 22.24
C LEU A 97 7.43 -0.88 21.91
N SER A 98 7.42 -0.01 22.90
CA SER A 98 6.95 1.38 22.75
C SER A 98 7.86 2.17 21.81
N PHE A 99 9.19 2.00 21.93
CA PHE A 99 10.15 2.65 21.05
C PHE A 99 10.01 2.20 19.59
N GLY A 100 9.86 0.90 19.35
CA GLY A 100 9.64 0.32 18.04
C GLY A 100 8.36 0.86 17.39
N LEU A 101 7.25 0.84 18.13
CA LEU A 101 5.96 1.36 17.66
C LEU A 101 6.03 2.85 17.30
N LEU A 102 6.53 3.68 18.21
CA LEU A 102 6.58 5.12 18.01
C LEU A 102 7.53 5.51 16.87
N SER A 103 8.69 4.87 16.81
CA SER A 103 9.66 5.08 15.73
C SER A 103 9.12 4.61 14.37
N MET A 104 8.48 3.43 14.32
CA MET A 104 7.86 2.90 13.10
C MET A 104 6.79 3.85 12.59
N LEU A 105 5.87 4.28 13.45
CA LEU A 105 4.82 5.24 13.09
C LEU A 105 5.40 6.57 12.66
N TRP A 106 6.46 7.05 13.32
CA TRP A 106 7.12 8.29 12.96
C TRP A 106 7.69 8.26 11.53
N PHE A 107 8.44 7.22 11.17
CA PHE A 107 9.03 7.09 9.85
C PHE A 107 7.96 6.81 8.78
N ALA A 108 7.04 5.87 9.03
CA ALA A 108 5.98 5.56 8.08
C ALA A 108 5.08 6.77 7.79
N SER A 109 4.74 7.57 8.80
CA SER A 109 3.96 8.80 8.61
C SER A 109 4.71 9.89 7.86
N ASN A 110 6.05 9.91 7.86
CA ASN A 110 6.81 10.79 6.97
C ASN A 110 6.66 10.39 5.49
N GLY A 111 6.65 9.08 5.19
CA GLY A 111 6.38 8.57 3.84
C GLY A 111 4.98 8.93 3.36
N VAL A 112 3.97 8.79 4.22
CA VAL A 112 2.60 9.21 3.93
C VAL A 112 2.48 10.72 3.74
N ASN A 113 3.20 11.52 4.52
CA ASN A 113 3.22 12.98 4.33
C ASN A 113 3.80 13.37 2.95
N ALA A 114 4.79 12.62 2.45
CA ALA A 114 5.28 12.81 1.07
C ALA A 114 4.16 12.56 0.03
N VAL A 115 3.30 11.56 0.25
CA VAL A 115 2.11 11.32 -0.60
C VAL A 115 1.12 12.48 -0.51
N MET A 116 0.84 12.99 0.69
CA MET A 116 -0.06 14.13 0.87
C MET A 116 0.45 15.36 0.12
N ASN A 117 1.75 15.65 0.22
CA ASN A 117 2.40 16.73 -0.51
C ASN A 117 2.33 16.52 -2.02
N ALA A 118 2.54 15.30 -2.50
CA ALA A 118 2.41 14.95 -3.91
C ALA A 118 1.00 15.21 -4.43
N PHE A 119 -0.03 14.83 -3.68
CA PHE A 119 -1.40 15.07 -4.11
C PHE A 119 -1.78 16.55 -4.05
N ASN A 120 -1.29 17.30 -3.07
CA ASN A 120 -1.45 18.75 -3.06
C ASN A 120 -0.90 19.38 -4.36
N ARG A 121 0.29 18.93 -4.82
CA ARG A 121 0.85 19.34 -6.12
C ARG A 121 -0.02 18.93 -7.30
N ALA A 122 -0.46 17.66 -7.35
CA ALA A 122 -1.33 17.15 -8.42
C ALA A 122 -2.63 17.97 -8.61
N TYR A 123 -3.17 18.51 -7.52
CA TYR A 123 -4.37 19.35 -7.51
C TYR A 123 -4.10 20.86 -7.59
N ASP A 124 -2.83 21.26 -7.74
CA ASP A 124 -2.38 22.66 -7.76
C ASP A 124 -2.83 23.43 -6.49
N VAL A 125 -2.75 22.78 -5.31
CA VAL A 125 -3.17 23.32 -4.01
C VAL A 125 -1.98 23.51 -3.07
N THR A 126 -1.89 24.68 -2.45
CA THR A 126 -0.96 24.93 -1.34
C THR A 126 -1.55 24.43 -0.03
N GLU A 127 -0.76 23.70 0.76
CA GLU A 127 -1.18 23.19 2.07
C GLU A 127 -1.51 24.35 3.03
N THR A 128 -2.78 24.45 3.44
CA THR A 128 -3.26 25.47 4.40
C THR A 128 -3.43 24.91 5.81
N ARG A 129 -3.40 23.58 5.97
CA ARG A 129 -3.52 22.92 7.27
C ARG A 129 -2.26 23.17 8.11
N SER A 130 -2.46 23.36 9.42
CA SER A 130 -1.34 23.50 10.35
C SER A 130 -0.50 22.22 10.40
N PHE A 131 0.79 22.35 10.72
CA PHE A 131 1.71 21.21 10.84
C PHE A 131 1.15 20.06 11.69
N ILE A 132 0.48 20.39 12.81
CA ILE A 132 -0.13 19.41 13.71
C ILE A 132 -1.26 18.64 13.01
N LYS A 133 -2.12 19.32 12.24
CA LYS A 133 -3.22 18.68 11.51
C LYS A 133 -2.69 17.76 10.41
N THR A 134 -1.72 18.24 9.62
CA THR A 134 -1.07 17.44 8.57
C THR A 134 -0.37 16.21 9.15
N ARG A 135 0.30 16.38 10.31
CA ARG A 135 0.96 15.28 11.01
C ARG A 135 -0.03 14.25 11.54
N ALA A 136 -1.10 14.69 12.20
CA ALA A 136 -2.15 13.81 12.71
C ALA A 136 -2.81 13.03 11.57
N LEU A 137 -3.10 13.69 10.45
CA LEU A 137 -3.68 13.06 9.27
C LEU A 137 -2.73 12.03 8.64
N SER A 138 -1.43 12.34 8.56
CA SER A 138 -0.41 11.39 8.12
C SER A 138 -0.38 10.13 9.00
N ILE A 139 -0.45 10.29 10.33
CA ILE A 139 -0.50 9.16 11.27
C ILE A 139 -1.78 8.34 11.09
N VAL A 140 -2.95 8.98 10.92
CA VAL A 140 -4.22 8.27 10.69
C VAL A 140 -4.16 7.43 9.41
N PHE A 141 -3.60 7.97 8.32
CA PHE A 141 -3.39 7.21 7.10
C PHE A 141 -2.38 6.08 7.27
N THR A 142 -1.29 6.30 7.99
CA THR A 142 -0.34 5.23 8.33
C THR A 142 -1.03 4.10 9.09
N LEU A 143 -1.85 4.42 10.09
CA LEU A 143 -2.65 3.43 10.82
C LEU A 143 -3.65 2.72 9.92
N ALA A 144 -4.28 3.43 8.98
CA ALA A 144 -5.18 2.81 7.99
C ALA A 144 -4.44 1.83 7.06
N ILE A 145 -3.21 2.16 6.64
CA ILE A 145 -2.34 1.26 5.86
C ILE A 145 -1.95 0.03 6.70
N ILE A 146 -1.53 0.21 7.94
CA ILE A 146 -1.18 -0.89 8.85
C ILE A 146 -2.39 -1.80 9.08
N PHE A 147 -3.55 -1.21 9.38
CA PHE A 147 -4.81 -1.95 9.53
C PHE A 147 -5.14 -2.73 8.26
N MET A 148 -4.96 -2.13 7.08
CA MET A 148 -5.17 -2.85 5.81
C MET A 148 -4.22 -4.03 5.65
N ILE A 149 -2.93 -3.87 5.97
CA ILE A 149 -1.94 -4.96 5.91
C ILE A 149 -2.36 -6.09 6.84
N VAL A 150 -2.68 -5.78 8.10
CA VAL A 150 -3.15 -6.78 9.08
C VAL A 150 -4.41 -7.47 8.59
N PHE A 151 -5.39 -6.73 8.07
CA PHE A 151 -6.62 -7.27 7.51
C PHE A 151 -6.35 -8.18 6.31
N ALA A 152 -5.43 -7.79 5.42
CA ALA A 152 -5.05 -8.57 4.25
C ALA A 152 -4.33 -9.88 4.61
N LEU A 153 -3.69 -9.97 5.77
CA LEU A 153 -3.05 -11.19 6.27
C LEU A 153 -4.03 -12.11 7.02
N ILE A 154 -4.85 -11.53 7.90
CA ILE A 154 -5.76 -12.28 8.79
C ILE A 154 -6.95 -12.85 8.01
N VAL A 155 -7.62 -12.04 7.19
CA VAL A 155 -8.90 -12.43 6.57
C VAL A 155 -8.78 -13.66 5.68
N PRO A 156 -7.75 -13.83 4.83
CA PRO A 156 -7.59 -15.05 4.05
C PRO A 156 -7.42 -16.31 4.90
N VAL A 157 -6.75 -16.22 6.05
CA VAL A 157 -6.49 -17.38 6.93
C VAL A 157 -7.75 -17.75 7.69
N PHE A 158 -8.31 -16.82 8.46
CA PHE A 158 -9.50 -17.08 9.28
C PHE A 158 -10.74 -17.30 8.42
N GLY A 159 -10.86 -16.57 7.31
CA GLY A 159 -11.98 -16.74 6.40
C GLY A 159 -11.97 -18.10 5.70
N GLN A 160 -10.79 -18.72 5.49
CA GLN A 160 -10.73 -20.09 4.99
C GLN A 160 -11.25 -21.09 6.02
N VAL A 161 -10.86 -20.94 7.30
CA VAL A 161 -11.31 -21.79 8.40
C VAL A 161 -12.83 -21.70 8.60
N ILE A 162 -13.35 -20.47 8.73
CA ILE A 162 -14.78 -20.22 8.93
C ILE A 162 -15.56 -20.65 7.69
N GLY A 163 -15.09 -20.28 6.50
CA GLY A 163 -15.72 -20.61 5.24
C GLY A 163 -15.82 -22.12 5.01
N ALA A 164 -14.77 -22.87 5.33
CA ALA A 164 -14.77 -24.33 5.21
C ALA A 164 -15.81 -24.96 6.16
N ALA A 165 -15.91 -24.46 7.39
CA ALA A 165 -16.90 -24.94 8.36
C ALA A 165 -18.35 -24.68 7.89
N VAL A 166 -18.63 -23.48 7.35
CA VAL A 166 -19.96 -23.12 6.81
C VAL A 166 -20.31 -23.96 5.58
N PHE A 167 -19.39 -24.09 4.62
CA PHE A 167 -19.63 -24.87 3.40
C PHE A 167 -19.82 -26.36 3.67
N LYS A 168 -19.13 -26.89 4.69
CA LYS A 168 -19.36 -28.25 5.20
C LYS A 168 -20.76 -28.40 5.80
N ALA A 169 -21.23 -27.41 6.56
CA ALA A 169 -22.55 -27.46 7.20
C ALA A 169 -23.72 -27.42 6.19
N ILE A 170 -23.54 -26.74 5.05
CA ILE A 170 -24.56 -26.63 3.98
C ILE A 170 -24.40 -27.68 2.87
N GLY A 171 -23.47 -28.63 3.00
CA GLY A 171 -23.27 -29.73 2.05
C GLY A 171 -22.65 -29.33 0.70
N LEU A 172 -21.92 -28.22 0.62
CA LEU A 172 -21.28 -27.69 -0.60
C LEU A 172 -19.75 -27.71 -0.54
N SER A 173 -19.16 -28.64 0.23
CA SER A 173 -17.70 -28.72 0.48
C SER A 173 -16.85 -28.67 -0.79
N ASP A 174 -17.32 -29.31 -1.87
CA ASP A 174 -16.55 -29.48 -3.10
C ASP A 174 -16.42 -28.15 -3.89
N SER A 175 -17.38 -27.25 -3.69
CA SER A 175 -17.37 -25.91 -4.33
C SER A 175 -16.63 -24.85 -3.50
N PHE A 176 -16.31 -25.16 -2.23
CA PHE A 176 -15.72 -24.18 -1.31
C PHE A 176 -14.41 -23.60 -1.83
N SER A 177 -13.46 -24.44 -2.26
CA SER A 177 -12.13 -23.98 -2.67
C SER A 177 -12.18 -22.98 -3.83
N TYR A 178 -13.07 -23.23 -4.80
CA TYR A 178 -13.28 -22.34 -5.95
C TYR A 178 -13.94 -21.02 -5.53
N VAL A 179 -15.06 -21.08 -4.80
CA VAL A 179 -15.77 -19.89 -4.32
C VAL A 179 -14.88 -19.04 -3.41
N TRP A 180 -14.12 -19.69 -2.52
CA TRP A 180 -13.18 -19.05 -1.62
C TRP A 180 -12.08 -18.32 -2.36
N SER A 181 -11.48 -18.95 -3.37
CA SER A 181 -10.42 -18.34 -4.19
C SER A 181 -10.89 -17.08 -4.90
N ILE A 182 -12.09 -17.11 -5.49
CA ILE A 182 -12.71 -15.94 -6.14
C ILE A 182 -13.04 -14.86 -5.09
N THR A 183 -13.69 -15.24 -3.99
CA THR A 183 -14.08 -14.30 -2.93
C THR A 183 -12.88 -13.59 -2.35
N ARG A 184 -11.78 -14.31 -2.09
CA ARG A 184 -10.52 -13.74 -1.60
C ARG A 184 -9.97 -12.70 -2.56
N LEU A 185 -9.89 -13.04 -3.85
CA LEU A 185 -9.36 -12.12 -4.88
C LEU A 185 -10.22 -10.85 -4.98
N VAL A 186 -11.55 -11.01 -5.04
CA VAL A 186 -12.50 -9.90 -5.13
C VAL A 186 -12.43 -9.04 -3.86
N ALA A 187 -12.38 -9.65 -2.68
CA ALA A 187 -12.26 -8.94 -1.41
C ALA A 187 -10.95 -8.13 -1.33
N SER A 188 -9.81 -8.73 -1.70
CA SER A 188 -8.52 -8.02 -1.74
C SER A 188 -8.56 -6.81 -2.67
N PHE A 189 -9.19 -6.95 -3.85
CA PHE A 189 -9.38 -5.82 -4.77
C PHE A 189 -10.18 -4.68 -4.13
N PHE A 190 -11.32 -4.98 -3.51
CA PHE A 190 -12.16 -3.96 -2.89
C PHE A 190 -11.52 -3.30 -1.67
N VAL A 191 -10.75 -4.05 -0.88
CA VAL A 191 -9.99 -3.51 0.26
C VAL A 191 -8.93 -2.53 -0.24
N LEU A 192 -8.14 -2.91 -1.25
CA LEU A 192 -7.16 -2.01 -1.88
C LEU A 192 -7.81 -0.77 -2.49
N PHE A 193 -8.92 -0.97 -3.21
CA PHE A 193 -9.68 0.12 -3.80
C PHE A 193 -10.24 1.07 -2.74
N ALA A 194 -10.72 0.55 -1.61
CA ALA A 194 -11.19 1.35 -0.49
C ALA A 194 -10.04 2.16 0.14
N LEU A 195 -8.85 1.55 0.31
CA LEU A 195 -7.68 2.27 0.83
C LEU A 195 -7.27 3.42 -0.10
N PHE A 196 -7.09 3.16 -1.40
CA PHE A 196 -6.70 4.22 -2.33
C PHE A 196 -7.79 5.28 -2.48
N SER A 197 -9.07 4.89 -2.49
CA SER A 197 -10.18 5.85 -2.47
C SER A 197 -10.14 6.72 -1.20
N PHE A 198 -9.87 6.14 -0.04
CA PHE A 198 -9.74 6.86 1.22
C PHE A 198 -8.56 7.84 1.16
N LEU A 199 -7.39 7.38 0.73
CA LEU A 199 -6.20 8.20 0.59
C LEU A 199 -6.45 9.36 -0.38
N TYR A 200 -6.95 9.09 -1.60
CA TYR A 200 -7.22 10.14 -2.59
C TYR A 200 -8.31 11.12 -2.18
N THR A 201 -9.29 10.70 -1.35
CA THR A 201 -10.36 11.61 -0.89
C THR A 201 -9.86 12.59 0.16
N PHE A 202 -9.03 12.13 1.10
CA PHE A 202 -8.74 12.87 2.33
C PHE A 202 -7.32 13.44 2.40
N ALA A 203 -6.36 12.91 1.63
CA ALA A 203 -4.98 13.37 1.66
C ALA A 203 -4.78 14.78 1.07
N PRO A 204 -5.39 15.15 -0.07
CA PRO A 204 -5.29 16.52 -0.59
C PRO A 204 -5.94 17.53 0.36
N ASP A 205 -5.41 18.74 0.46
CA ASP A 205 -6.03 19.87 1.19
C ASP A 205 -7.19 20.50 0.40
N ARG A 206 -8.09 19.64 -0.09
CA ARG A 206 -9.24 20.05 -0.89
C ARG A 206 -10.41 19.12 -0.65
N LYS A 207 -11.61 19.69 -0.60
CA LYS A 207 -12.84 18.90 -0.57
C LYS A 207 -13.11 18.31 -1.95
N LEU A 208 -12.88 17.01 -2.10
CA LEU A 208 -13.13 16.26 -3.32
C LEU A 208 -14.41 15.43 -3.21
N LYS A 209 -15.14 15.30 -4.31
CA LYS A 209 -16.29 14.39 -4.38
C LYS A 209 -15.79 12.97 -4.64
N ARG A 210 -16.48 11.95 -4.11
CA ARG A 210 -16.12 10.54 -4.36
C ARG A 210 -15.94 10.20 -5.85
N ARG A 211 -16.72 10.83 -6.74
CA ARG A 211 -16.62 10.63 -8.21
C ARG A 211 -15.34 11.20 -8.85
N GLU A 212 -14.62 12.07 -8.16
CA GLU A 212 -13.36 12.68 -8.64
C GLU A 212 -12.15 11.79 -8.39
N VAL A 213 -12.26 10.83 -7.46
CA VAL A 213 -11.15 9.99 -7.02
C VAL A 213 -11.24 8.54 -7.49
N ILE A 214 -12.41 8.08 -7.93
CA ILE A 214 -12.62 6.71 -8.41
C ILE A 214 -11.66 6.33 -9.55
N SER A 215 -11.39 7.25 -10.49
CA SER A 215 -10.57 6.91 -11.68
C SER A 215 -9.13 6.58 -11.29
N GLY A 216 -8.52 7.41 -10.46
CA GLY A 216 -7.19 7.19 -9.89
C GLY A 216 -7.17 6.02 -8.91
N ALA A 217 -8.22 5.83 -8.10
CA ALA A 217 -8.34 4.66 -7.21
C ALA A 217 -8.33 3.36 -8.01
N THR A 218 -9.12 3.26 -9.08
CA THR A 218 -9.14 2.07 -9.95
C THR A 218 -7.78 1.88 -10.63
N PHE A 219 -7.17 2.95 -11.15
CA PHE A 219 -5.84 2.88 -11.75
C PHE A 219 -4.80 2.37 -10.74
N ALA A 220 -4.78 2.92 -9.52
CA ALA A 220 -3.83 2.53 -8.50
C ALA A 220 -4.05 1.09 -8.04
N THR A 221 -5.30 0.64 -7.86
CA THR A 221 -5.59 -0.75 -7.49
C THR A 221 -5.09 -1.73 -8.56
N VAL A 222 -5.47 -1.49 -9.83
CA VAL A 222 -5.06 -2.37 -10.93
C VAL A 222 -3.55 -2.30 -11.16
N GLY A 223 -3.01 -1.08 -11.19
CA GLY A 223 -1.58 -0.83 -11.39
C GLY A 223 -0.73 -1.46 -10.29
N TRP A 224 -1.17 -1.40 -9.03
CA TRP A 224 -0.43 -1.96 -7.90
C TRP A 224 -0.40 -3.49 -7.96
N ILE A 225 -1.53 -4.10 -8.34
CA ILE A 225 -1.60 -5.56 -8.58
C ILE A 225 -0.66 -5.95 -9.72
N VAL A 226 -0.75 -5.28 -10.86
CA VAL A 226 0.09 -5.57 -12.04
C VAL A 226 1.57 -5.39 -11.72
N VAL A 227 1.94 -4.28 -11.08
CA VAL A 227 3.32 -4.00 -10.66
C VAL A 227 3.80 -5.04 -9.66
N SER A 228 3.00 -5.43 -8.67
CA SER A 228 3.40 -6.42 -7.67
C SER A 228 3.65 -7.79 -8.30
N TYR A 229 2.77 -8.27 -9.19
CA TYR A 229 2.97 -9.53 -9.91
C TYR A 229 4.16 -9.46 -10.87
N SER A 230 4.29 -8.37 -11.62
CA SER A 230 5.41 -8.18 -12.56
C SER A 230 6.75 -8.10 -11.83
N PHE A 231 6.78 -7.44 -10.67
CA PHE A 231 7.96 -7.34 -9.83
C PHE A 231 8.32 -8.69 -9.21
N ALA A 232 7.34 -9.44 -8.69
CA ALA A 232 7.57 -10.79 -8.18
C ALA A 232 8.16 -11.71 -9.28
N TYR A 233 7.62 -11.65 -10.50
CA TYR A 233 8.17 -12.38 -11.65
C TYR A 233 9.60 -11.93 -12.01
N TYR A 234 9.86 -10.62 -12.00
CA TYR A 234 11.20 -10.08 -12.22
C TYR A 234 12.20 -10.61 -11.19
N VAL A 235 11.80 -10.63 -9.91
CA VAL A 235 12.64 -11.14 -8.82
C VAL A 235 12.88 -12.64 -8.95
N ASP A 236 11.87 -13.43 -9.32
CA ASP A 236 12.03 -14.88 -9.49
C ASP A 236 12.95 -15.25 -10.67
N LYS A 237 12.90 -14.50 -11.77
CA LYS A 237 13.58 -14.89 -13.03
C LYS A 237 14.91 -14.18 -13.29
N PHE A 238 15.05 -12.93 -12.86
CA PHE A 238 16.16 -12.07 -13.30
C PHE A 238 17.01 -11.53 -12.15
N ALA A 239 16.48 -11.53 -10.93
CA ALA A 239 17.18 -11.02 -9.76
C ALA A 239 18.08 -12.07 -9.11
N ASN A 240 19.34 -12.12 -9.52
CA ASN A 240 20.40 -12.80 -8.75
C ASN A 240 20.98 -11.90 -7.63
N TYR A 241 20.20 -10.97 -7.06
CA TYR A 241 20.69 -9.99 -6.08
C TYR A 241 21.25 -10.65 -4.80
N ALA A 242 20.69 -11.78 -4.38
CA ALA A 242 21.23 -12.53 -3.24
C ALA A 242 22.64 -13.07 -3.51
N ASN A 243 22.91 -13.52 -4.75
CA ASN A 243 24.23 -14.02 -5.16
C ASN A 243 25.25 -12.89 -5.36
N THR A 244 24.80 -11.72 -5.82
CA THR A 244 25.70 -10.57 -6.09
C THR A 244 25.95 -9.68 -4.87
N TYR A 245 24.93 -9.45 -4.05
CA TYR A 245 24.95 -8.46 -2.96
C TYR A 245 24.65 -9.06 -1.57
N GLY A 246 24.46 -10.39 -1.47
CA GLY A 246 24.17 -11.06 -0.19
C GLY A 246 22.92 -10.50 0.48
N GLY A 247 23.00 -10.28 1.80
CA GLY A 247 21.89 -9.72 2.60
C GLY A 247 21.41 -8.34 2.16
N LEU A 248 22.24 -7.54 1.46
CA LEU A 248 21.83 -6.24 0.92
C LEU A 248 20.87 -6.39 -0.27
N GLY A 249 20.86 -7.52 -0.96
CA GLY A 249 19.97 -7.78 -2.09
C GLY A 249 18.50 -7.66 -1.71
N GLY A 250 18.11 -8.15 -0.53
CA GLY A 250 16.73 -8.03 -0.04
C GLY A 250 16.30 -6.58 0.20
N ILE A 251 17.20 -5.76 0.74
CA ILE A 251 16.96 -4.33 0.98
C ILE A 251 16.76 -3.59 -0.34
N ILE A 252 17.61 -3.86 -1.34
CA ILE A 252 17.51 -3.27 -2.69
C ILE A 252 16.18 -3.65 -3.34
N ILE A 253 15.81 -4.93 -3.30
CA ILE A 253 14.54 -5.42 -3.86
C ILE A 253 13.36 -4.72 -3.18
N LEU A 254 13.36 -4.64 -1.84
CA LEU A 254 12.26 -4.02 -1.10
C LEU A 254 12.17 -2.50 -1.38
N MET A 255 13.30 -1.82 -1.45
CA MET A 255 13.37 -0.40 -1.79
C MET A 255 12.82 -0.12 -3.20
N LEU A 256 13.18 -0.95 -4.19
CA LEU A 256 12.65 -0.88 -5.55
C LEU A 256 11.14 -1.14 -5.56
N TRP A 257 10.66 -2.12 -4.80
CA TRP A 257 9.23 -2.40 -4.71
C TRP A 257 8.44 -1.24 -4.11
N PHE A 258 8.93 -0.62 -3.03
CA PHE A 258 8.31 0.58 -2.46
C PHE A 258 8.34 1.75 -3.44
N TYR A 259 9.44 1.91 -4.20
CA TYR A 259 9.56 2.95 -5.21
C TYR A 259 8.51 2.79 -6.31
N LEU A 260 8.36 1.58 -6.86
CA LEU A 260 7.32 1.27 -7.85
C LEU A 260 5.90 1.43 -7.29
N THR A 261 5.70 1.05 -6.02
CA THR A 261 4.44 1.30 -5.30
C THR A 261 4.13 2.79 -5.21
N GLY A 262 5.14 3.61 -4.86
CA GLY A 262 5.03 5.06 -4.85
C GLY A 262 4.62 5.61 -6.21
N TRP A 263 5.27 5.17 -7.28
CA TRP A 263 4.90 5.55 -8.65
C TRP A 263 3.43 5.29 -8.98
N VAL A 264 2.93 4.08 -8.71
CA VAL A 264 1.54 3.72 -8.98
C VAL A 264 0.57 4.63 -8.21
N ILE A 265 0.83 4.85 -6.92
CA ILE A 265 -0.03 5.67 -6.06
C ILE A 265 -0.03 7.12 -6.51
N LEU A 266 1.14 7.68 -6.82
CA LEU A 266 1.27 9.08 -7.22
C LEU A 266 0.68 9.33 -8.61
N LEU A 267 0.91 8.44 -9.58
CA LEU A 267 0.29 8.53 -10.91
C LEU A 267 -1.24 8.45 -10.83
N GLY A 268 -1.81 7.63 -9.95
CA GLY A 268 -3.26 7.63 -9.71
C GLY A 268 -3.77 8.98 -9.17
N GLY A 269 -2.96 9.65 -8.34
CA GLY A 269 -3.23 11.02 -7.87
C GLY A 269 -3.20 12.04 -9.01
N GLU A 270 -2.16 12.00 -9.86
CA GLU A 270 -2.02 12.85 -11.04
C GLU A 270 -3.17 12.67 -12.05
N ILE A 271 -3.61 11.42 -12.28
CA ILE A 271 -4.78 11.13 -13.11
C ILE A 271 -6.02 11.82 -12.56
N ASN A 272 -6.25 11.75 -11.24
CA ASN A 272 -7.39 12.44 -10.62
C ASN A 272 -7.27 13.96 -10.72
N GLY A 273 -6.08 14.52 -10.49
CA GLY A 273 -5.80 15.96 -10.62
C GLY A 273 -6.02 16.48 -12.05
N LEU A 274 -5.52 15.75 -13.05
CA LEU A 274 -5.68 16.10 -14.46
C LEU A 274 -7.14 16.00 -14.93
N LEU A 275 -7.85 14.94 -14.54
CA LEU A 275 -9.28 14.80 -14.83
C LEU A 275 -10.10 15.91 -14.16
N HIS A 276 -9.72 16.33 -12.95
CA HIS A 276 -10.33 17.47 -12.28
C HIS A 276 -10.11 18.76 -13.06
N HIS A 277 -8.88 19.04 -13.49
CA HIS A 277 -8.54 20.21 -14.31
C HIS A 277 -9.36 20.26 -15.62
N TYR A 278 -9.54 19.14 -16.31
CA TYR A 278 -10.38 19.13 -17.51
C TYR A 278 -11.85 19.41 -17.23
N ARG A 279 -12.39 18.91 -16.10
CA ARG A 279 -13.79 19.17 -15.70
C ARG A 279 -14.03 20.62 -15.34
N THR A 280 -13.08 21.29 -14.67
CA THR A 280 -13.20 22.70 -14.32
C THR A 280 -13.16 23.60 -15.54
N VAL A 281 -12.23 23.36 -16.47
CA VAL A 281 -12.16 24.09 -17.75
C VAL A 281 -13.43 23.92 -18.57
N ASP A 282 -13.97 22.70 -18.67
CA ASP A 282 -15.22 22.45 -19.40
C ASP A 282 -16.42 23.19 -18.78
N ASN A 283 -16.52 23.21 -17.45
CA ASN A 283 -17.62 23.89 -16.77
C ASN A 283 -17.55 25.41 -16.95
N ASN A 284 -16.37 26.01 -16.87
CA ASN A 284 -16.20 27.46 -17.10
C ASN A 284 -16.61 27.83 -18.54
N SER A 285 -16.19 27.05 -19.54
CA SER A 285 -16.55 27.29 -20.94
C SER A 285 -18.05 27.15 -21.27
N ARG A 286 -18.81 26.45 -20.42
CA ARG A 286 -20.26 26.31 -20.54
C ARG A 286 -21.03 27.44 -19.88
N ASN A 287 -20.48 28.03 -18.83
CA ASN A 287 -21.10 29.15 -18.11
C ASN A 287 -20.89 30.50 -18.82
N GLU A 288 -19.89 30.59 -19.70
CA GLU A 288 -19.63 31.76 -20.56
C GLU A 288 -20.49 31.78 -21.85
N LYS A 289 -21.37 30.79 -22.06
CA LYS A 289 -22.28 30.69 -23.21
C LYS A 289 -23.74 30.76 -22.77
#